data_AF-A0A6A4U958-F1
#
_entry.id   AF-A0A6A4U958-F1
#
_cell.length_a   1.000
_cell.length_b   1.000
_cell.length_c   1.000
_cell.angle_alpha   90.00
_cell.angle_beta   90.00
_cell.angle_gamma   90.00
#
_symmetry.space_group_name_H-M   'P 1'
#
loop_
_entity.id
_entity.type
_entity.pdbx_description
1 polymer ?
#
loop_
_entity_poly.entity_id
_entity_poly.type
_entity_poly.pdbx_seq_one_letter_code
_entity_poly.pdbx_strand_id
1 'polypeptide(L)'
;MRAYSESDVLRQVETPRRAGLPEPDQYQLPDLASVDLSYAGRLPPGSPTQAAVSRAKVNDPVQLEKRDKKWMILDVNRRVLGRMASSWSPATGTDLLSGKVGAIVRWKEFDNHQSYQG
;
A
#
# COMPACT_ATOMS: atom_id res chain seq x y z
N MET A 1 20.56 28.20 -8.73
CA MET A 1 19.62 28.02 -7.60
C MET A 1 19.31 26.52 -7.50
N ARG A 2 19.80 25.84 -6.45
CA ARG A 2 19.61 24.38 -6.27
C ARG A 2 18.27 24.16 -5.57
N ALA A 3 17.30 23.59 -6.28
CA ALA A 3 16.08 23.07 -5.67
C ALA A 3 16.40 21.67 -5.14
N TYR A 4 16.47 21.53 -3.82
CA TYR A 4 16.44 20.21 -3.19
C TYR A 4 14.98 19.74 -3.23
N SER A 5 14.75 18.68 -4.02
CA SER A 5 13.46 17.98 -4.11
C SER A 5 13.26 17.17 -2.83
N GLU A 6 12.25 17.54 -2.04
CA GLU A 6 11.91 16.88 -0.79
C GLU A 6 10.69 15.99 -1.03
N SER A 7 10.94 14.70 -1.21
CA SER A 7 9.90 13.67 -1.23
C SER A 7 9.65 13.22 0.21
N ASP A 8 8.52 13.60 0.81
CA ASP A 8 8.16 13.18 2.16
C ASP A 8 7.73 11.71 2.18
N VAL A 9 8.68 10.81 2.40
CA VAL A 9 8.40 9.40 2.71
C VAL A 9 8.30 9.27 4.23
N LEU A 10 7.08 9.31 4.77
CA LEU A 10 6.84 8.96 6.16
C LEU A 10 6.91 7.43 6.32
N ARG A 11 8.12 6.90 6.53
CA ARG A 11 8.37 5.48 6.81
C ARG A 11 8.71 5.30 8.29
N GLN A 12 7.73 4.92 9.09
CA GLN A 12 7.96 4.39 10.44
C GLN A 12 7.65 2.90 10.44
N VAL A 13 8.67 2.08 10.18
CA VAL A 13 8.56 0.62 10.30
C VAL A 13 9.20 0.23 11.62
N GLU A 14 8.39 0.11 12.67
CA GLU A 14 8.78 -0.70 13.82
C GLU A 14 8.61 -2.17 13.43
N THR A 15 9.71 -2.93 13.38
CA THR A 15 9.64 -4.38 13.18
C THR A 15 8.92 -4.97 14.40
N PRO A 16 7.79 -5.70 14.24
CA PRO A 16 7.15 -6.34 15.38
C PRO A 16 8.16 -7.28 16.05
N ARG A 17 8.28 -7.23 17.37
CA ARG A 17 9.06 -8.23 18.12
C ARG A 17 8.47 -9.61 17.80
N ARG A 18 9.33 -10.54 17.35
CA ARG A 18 9.01 -11.92 16.88
C ARG A 18 8.35 -12.84 17.93
N ALA A 19 7.87 -12.32 19.06
CA ALA A 19 7.36 -13.15 20.15
C ALA A 19 5.87 -13.47 19.92
N GLY A 20 5.57 -14.72 19.54
CA GLY A 20 4.22 -15.30 19.61
C GLY A 20 3.47 -15.50 18.30
N LEU A 21 4.15 -15.58 17.16
CA LEU A 21 3.52 -15.93 15.88
C LEU A 21 3.53 -17.48 15.70
N PRO A 22 2.52 -18.06 15.01
CA PRO A 22 2.50 -19.48 14.68
C PRO A 22 3.36 -19.79 13.44
N GLU A 23 4.25 -20.77 13.54
CA GLU A 23 5.21 -21.08 12.48
C GLU A 23 4.54 -21.55 11.17
N PRO A 24 5.07 -21.14 9.98
CA PRO A 24 6.25 -20.29 9.81
C PRO A 24 5.93 -18.78 9.91
N ASP A 25 6.66 -18.11 10.79
CA ASP A 25 6.52 -16.68 11.11
C ASP A 25 7.14 -15.79 10.02
N GLN A 26 6.47 -15.65 8.88
CA GLN A 26 7.00 -14.82 7.78
C GLN A 26 6.54 -13.37 7.88
N TYR A 27 7.42 -12.49 8.38
CA TYR A 27 7.24 -11.04 8.24
C TYR A 27 7.72 -10.60 6.85
N GLN A 28 6.79 -10.27 5.96
CA GLN A 28 7.11 -9.69 4.66
C GLN A 28 6.99 -8.17 4.74
N LEU A 29 8.08 -7.46 4.42
CA LEU A 29 8.02 -6.05 4.06
C LEU A 29 7.70 -5.96 2.57
N PRO A 30 6.43 -5.70 2.16
CA PRO A 30 6.12 -5.49 0.76
C PRO A 30 6.90 -4.27 0.26
N ASP A 31 7.60 -4.46 -0.85
CA ASP A 31 8.17 -3.37 -1.63
C ASP A 31 7.11 -2.78 -2.59
N LEU A 32 7.49 -1.75 -3.33
CA LEU A 32 6.59 -1.12 -4.30
C LEU A 32 6.13 -2.08 -5.42
N ALA A 33 6.87 -3.15 -5.70
CA ALA A 33 6.50 -4.17 -6.69
C ALA A 33 5.43 -5.14 -6.17
N SER A 34 5.24 -5.20 -4.86
CA SER A 34 4.24 -6.06 -4.21
C SER A 34 2.81 -5.50 -4.33
N VAL A 35 2.66 -4.22 -4.70
CA VAL A 35 1.37 -3.51 -4.77
C VAL A 35 1.09 -2.94 -6.16
N ASP A 36 -0.19 -2.87 -6.55
CA ASP A 36 -0.62 -2.22 -7.78
C ASP A 36 -0.79 -0.71 -7.54
N LEU A 37 0.30 0.03 -7.69
CA LEU A 37 0.36 1.47 -7.43
C LEU A 37 -0.64 2.29 -8.26
N SER A 38 -0.99 1.81 -9.45
CA SER A 38 -1.89 2.49 -10.37
C SER A 38 -3.35 2.16 -10.13
N TYR A 39 -3.69 1.25 -9.21
CA TYR A 39 -5.06 0.81 -8.96
C TYR A 39 -6.00 1.98 -8.61
N ALA A 40 -5.68 2.74 -7.56
CA ALA A 40 -6.55 3.81 -7.08
C ALA A 40 -6.68 4.97 -8.08
N GLY A 41 -5.63 5.21 -8.88
CA GLY A 41 -5.61 6.26 -9.92
C GLY A 41 -6.46 5.93 -11.16
N ARG A 42 -6.73 4.65 -11.43
CA ARG A 42 -7.63 4.23 -12.53
C ARG A 42 -9.11 4.23 -12.16
N LEU A 43 -9.45 4.48 -10.89
CA LEU A 43 -10.83 4.50 -10.44
C LEU A 43 -11.50 5.84 -10.80
N PRO A 44 -12.82 5.85 -11.06
CA PRO A 44 -13.56 7.09 -11.31
C PRO A 44 -13.41 8.08 -10.16
N PRO A 45 -13.42 9.40 -10.44
CA PRO A 45 -13.45 10.42 -9.41
C PRO A 45 -14.58 10.20 -8.40
N GLY A 46 -14.31 10.40 -7.12
CA GLY A 46 -15.29 10.19 -6.05
C GLY A 46 -15.46 8.73 -5.64
N SER A 47 -14.63 7.82 -6.17
CA SER A 47 -14.61 6.43 -5.72
C SER A 47 -14.41 6.35 -4.19
N PRO A 48 -15.16 5.50 -3.48
CA PRO A 48 -14.96 5.27 -2.04
C PRO A 48 -13.52 4.88 -1.68
N THR A 49 -12.80 4.23 -2.60
CA THR A 49 -11.38 3.89 -2.44
C THR A 49 -10.50 5.13 -2.32
N GLN A 50 -10.73 6.16 -3.14
CA GLN A 50 -9.94 7.40 -3.09
C GLN A 50 -10.15 8.12 -1.75
N ALA A 51 -11.40 8.16 -1.27
CA ALA A 51 -11.72 8.71 0.04
C ALA A 51 -11.07 7.89 1.18
N ALA A 52 -11.07 6.57 1.10
CA ALA A 52 -10.44 5.70 2.09
C ALA A 52 -8.91 5.90 2.13
N VAL A 53 -8.24 5.91 0.96
CA VAL A 53 -6.81 6.18 0.85
C VAL A 53 -6.45 7.56 1.43
N SER A 54 -7.27 8.59 1.19
CA SER A 54 -7.02 9.94 1.71
C SER A 54 -7.06 10.03 3.23
N ARG A 55 -7.80 9.12 3.89
CA ARG A 55 -8.00 9.05 5.34
C ARG A 55 -7.02 8.11 6.05
N ALA A 56 -6.39 7.21 5.30
CA ALA A 56 -5.44 6.26 5.85
C ALA A 56 -4.26 6.99 6.51
N LYS A 57 -3.74 6.40 7.59
CA LYS A 57 -2.56 6.85 8.33
C LYS A 57 -1.56 5.71 8.47
N VAL A 58 -0.30 6.07 8.66
CA VAL A 58 0.74 5.09 9.05
C VAL A 58 0.29 4.40 10.35
N ASN A 59 0.55 3.11 10.44
CA ASN A 59 0.11 2.18 11.49
C ASN A 59 -1.38 1.83 11.51
N ASP A 60 -2.21 2.37 10.61
CA ASP A 60 -3.59 1.90 10.47
C ASP A 60 -3.59 0.40 10.14
N PRO A 61 -4.40 -0.43 10.84
CA PRO A 61 -4.46 -1.84 10.55
C PRO A 61 -5.15 -2.09 9.22
N VAL A 62 -4.63 -3.08 8.49
CA VAL A 62 -5.17 -3.51 7.20
C VAL A 62 -5.41 -5.00 7.16
N GLN A 63 -6.37 -5.39 6.34
CA GLN A 63 -6.68 -6.79 6.03
C GLN A 63 -6.42 -7.06 4.55
N LEU A 64 -6.16 -8.32 4.23
CA LEU A 64 -6.12 -8.80 2.85
C LEU A 64 -7.30 -9.73 2.60
N GLU A 65 -8.00 -9.51 1.50
CA GLU A 65 -9.13 -10.34 1.07
C GLU A 65 -8.98 -10.68 -0.42
N LYS A 66 -9.15 -11.96 -0.78
CA LYS A 66 -9.11 -12.38 -2.18
C LYS A 66 -10.47 -12.14 -2.82
N ARG A 67 -10.55 -11.18 -3.76
CA ARG A 67 -11.74 -10.89 -4.59
C ARG A 67 -11.37 -11.02 -6.06
N ASP A 68 -12.15 -11.76 -6.84
CA ASP A 68 -11.94 -11.94 -8.29
C ASP A 68 -10.48 -12.30 -8.67
N LYS A 69 -9.89 -13.23 -7.91
CA LYS A 69 -8.49 -13.69 -8.05
C LYS A 69 -7.42 -12.61 -7.74
N LYS A 70 -7.80 -11.46 -7.19
CA LYS A 70 -6.89 -10.40 -6.76
C LYS A 70 -6.94 -10.25 -5.25
N TRP A 71 -5.79 -9.94 -4.65
CA TRP A 71 -5.71 -9.61 -3.24
C TRP A 71 -5.98 -8.13 -3.04
N MET A 72 -7.05 -7.81 -2.33
CA MET A 72 -7.47 -6.46 -2.01
C MET A 72 -6.96 -6.09 -0.62
N ILE A 73 -6.50 -4.85 -0.46
CA ILE A 73 -6.10 -4.28 0.84
C ILE A 73 -7.30 -3.51 1.38
N LEU A 74 -7.72 -3.80 2.61
CA LEU A 74 -8.90 -3.20 3.24
C LEU A 74 -8.55 -2.49 4.55
N ASP A 75 -9.26 -1.39 4.83
CA ASP A 75 -9.26 -0.74 6.15
C ASP A 75 -10.12 -1.52 7.16
N VAL A 76 -10.11 -1.07 8.42
CA VAL A 76 -10.94 -1.63 9.51
C VAL A 76 -12.45 -1.59 9.25
N ASN A 77 -12.90 -0.72 8.34
CA ASN A 77 -14.29 -0.58 7.94
C ASN A 77 -14.61 -1.41 6.68
N ARG A 78 -13.72 -2.31 6.27
CA ARG A 78 -13.81 -3.13 5.05
C ARG A 78 -13.89 -2.31 3.75
N ARG A 79 -13.42 -1.07 3.76
CA ARG A 79 -13.27 -0.25 2.56
C ARG A 79 -11.95 -0.59 1.88
N VAL A 80 -11.97 -0.64 0.55
CA VAL A 80 -10.76 -0.92 -0.23
C VAL A 80 -9.82 0.28 -0.15
N LEU A 81 -8.58 0.03 0.27
CA LEU A 81 -7.47 0.98 0.20
C LEU A 81 -6.65 0.77 -1.08
N GLY A 82 -6.57 -0.46 -1.58
CA GLY A 82 -5.76 -0.78 -2.74
C GLY A 82 -5.81 -2.25 -3.12
N ARG A 83 -4.87 -2.65 -3.97
CA ARG A 83 -4.77 -4.01 -4.50
C ARG A 83 -3.30 -4.41 -4.55
N MET A 84 -3.00 -5.67 -4.21
CA MET A 84 -1.67 -6.25 -4.40
C MET A 84 -1.39 -6.47 -5.89
N ALA A 85 -0.12 -6.57 -6.26
CA ALA A 85 0.27 -6.91 -7.62
C ALA A 85 -0.30 -8.28 -8.03
N SER A 86 -0.53 -8.49 -9.33
CA SER A 86 -1.12 -9.74 -9.83
C SER A 86 -0.24 -10.98 -9.63
N SER A 87 1.07 -10.78 -9.55
CA SER A 87 2.08 -11.82 -9.25
C SER A 87 2.18 -12.11 -7.75
N TRP A 88 1.56 -11.30 -6.90
CA TRP A 88 1.66 -11.45 -5.46
C TRP A 88 0.56 -12.39 -4.93
N SER A 89 0.98 -13.31 -4.08
CA SER A 89 0.12 -14.08 -3.20
C SER A 89 0.81 -14.26 -1.85
N PRO A 90 0.06 -14.53 -0.78
CA PRO A 90 0.66 -15.08 0.45
C PRO A 90 1.50 -16.30 0.11
N ALA A 91 2.51 -16.58 0.93
CA ALA A 91 3.30 -17.79 0.78
C ALA A 91 2.40 -19.02 0.90
N THR A 92 2.75 -20.09 0.19
CA THR A 92 1.93 -21.32 0.17
C THR A 92 1.77 -21.85 1.59
N GLY A 93 0.53 -22.05 2.02
CA GLY A 93 0.20 -22.57 3.35
C GLY A 93 0.21 -21.51 4.47
N THR A 94 0.30 -20.22 4.14
CA THR A 94 0.22 -19.13 5.13
C THR A 94 -0.98 -18.23 4.92
N ASP A 95 -1.51 -17.72 6.04
CA ASP A 95 -2.53 -16.68 6.06
C ASP A 95 -1.94 -15.38 6.63
N LEU A 96 -2.52 -14.25 6.23
CA LEU A 96 -2.15 -12.98 6.83
C LEU A 96 -2.73 -12.88 8.24
N LEU A 97 -1.89 -12.97 9.28
CA LEU A 97 -2.33 -12.78 10.66
C LEU A 97 -2.64 -11.30 10.99
N SER A 98 -1.77 -10.39 10.54
CA SER A 98 -1.98 -8.94 10.71
C SER A 98 -1.23 -8.14 9.66
N GLY A 99 -1.78 -7.00 9.28
CA GLY A 99 -1.15 -6.02 8.41
C GLY A 99 -1.32 -4.60 8.96
N LYS A 100 -0.39 -3.72 8.66
CA LYS A 100 -0.46 -2.30 8.98
C LYS A 100 0.04 -1.45 7.81
N VAL A 101 -0.47 -0.24 7.66
CA VAL A 101 0.09 0.75 6.73
C VAL A 101 1.48 1.14 7.19
N GLY A 102 2.53 0.70 6.48
CA GLY A 102 3.93 0.98 6.83
C GLY A 102 4.44 2.34 6.33
N ALA A 103 3.83 2.87 5.26
CA ALA A 103 4.15 4.18 4.71
C ALA A 103 2.99 4.69 3.85
N ILE A 104 2.87 6.01 3.72
CA ILE A 104 1.98 6.68 2.76
C ILE A 104 2.84 7.61 1.91
N VAL A 105 2.83 7.40 0.60
CA VAL A 105 3.56 8.23 -0.36
C VAL A 105 2.57 9.13 -1.08
N ARG A 106 2.73 10.45 -0.95
CA ARG A 106 1.94 11.44 -1.70
C ARG A 106 2.81 12.03 -2.80
N TRP A 107 2.46 11.76 -4.04
CA TRP A 107 3.04 12.45 -5.18
C TRP A 107 2.24 13.73 -5.42
N LYS A 108 2.86 14.90 -5.29
CA LYS A 108 2.24 16.17 -5.73
C LYS A 108 2.55 16.36 -7.21
N GLU A 109 1.51 16.52 -8.02
CA GLU A 109 1.61 16.90 -9.43
C GLU A 109 2.07 18.36 -9.60
N PHE A 110 3.30 18.67 -9.19
CA PHE A 110 4.06 19.78 -9.77
C PHE A 110 5.31 19.29 -10.52
N ASP A 111 5.45 17.97 -10.66
CA ASP A 111 6.62 17.30 -11.23
C ASP A 111 6.38 16.74 -12.65
N ASN A 112 5.27 17.12 -13.30
CA ASN A 112 5.02 16.79 -14.70
C ASN A 112 5.13 18.03 -15.60
N HIS A 113 6.28 18.70 -15.57
CA HIS A 113 6.71 19.43 -16.76
C HIS A 113 7.50 18.45 -17.64
N GLN A 114 6.77 17.51 -18.25
CA GLN A 114 7.25 16.85 -19.47
C GLN A 114 7.36 17.94 -20.55
N SER A 115 8.52 18.57 -20.65
CA SER A 115 8.92 19.20 -21.90
C SER A 115 9.18 18.08 -22.89
N TYR A 116 8.12 17.62 -23.56
CA TYR A 116 8.24 16.96 -24.84
C TYR A 116 8.89 17.95 -25.80
N GLN A 117 10.19 17.81 -26.02
CA GLN A 117 10.87 18.41 -27.16
C GLN A 117 10.67 17.41 -28.31
N GLY A 118 9.83 17.79 -29.27
CA GLY A 118 9.77 17.15 -30.59
C GLY A 118 10.90 17.66 -31.49
#